data_AF-A0A840VAE8-F1
#
_entry.id   AF-A0A840VAE8-F1
#
_cell.length_a   1.000
_cell.length_b   1.000
_cell.length_c   1.000
_cell.angle_alpha   90.00
_cell.angle_beta   90.00
_cell.angle_gamma   90.00
#
_symmetry.space_group_name_H-M   'P 1'
#
loop_
_entity.id
_entity.type
_entity.pdbx_description
1 polymer ?
#
loop_
_entity_poly.entity_id
_entity_poly.type
_entity_poly.pdbx_seq_one_letter_code
_entity_poly.pdbx_strand_id
1 'polypeptide(L)'
;MSWLLAERFQHADPLVVEAFTKEVARLAFEADPVAFIAAGVNSEAISERPSGELPLYREQLHERAVADPDRILALARGMENAEIRGACFKELALVWAESNPDGFFRVIAEMPQADLELLHGLEAAAAGNEDELLDRLGSVSDPWRRLLKAAAMVVKAEKNPLDALNWLTEQEDADGVISLLYQADATAWGGREKMERFLGSVVSVTEQLPDGALGKMSNFGRLFRRMETYSPEVCIRMDLVRLGIPPTEAGHWKISLVQTLSLEEPAAVADVYQHELRLGLNERREIARCWIRAAAQERVAIPQSLLDVMDPTVRKEAEMQMERLKHPKPAVSPPTIAEQLDASAGDSDSYGFSFPRDLMRPVSEAAMDEAVNWAHDLSDEQIPSVYQRLVHTGSPPPQVADIVFARAIELGLMSDKDMIDWTDQMSNRAWSNPADTAQALNGYPMGRARNQALQNVALRWHEHDPRGAALWMGQLSEDDRQVAADAIQRGEAWERQSEGH
;
A
#
# COMPACT_ATOMS: atom_id res chain seq x y z
N MET A 1 22.20 -2.15 -29.26
CA MET A 1 22.15 -2.52 -27.83
C MET A 1 22.28 -4.03 -27.60
N SER A 2 21.52 -4.90 -28.27
CA SER A 2 21.66 -6.38 -28.11
C SER A 2 23.08 -6.93 -28.36
N TRP A 3 23.88 -6.27 -29.22
CA TRP A 3 25.29 -6.63 -29.46
C TRP A 3 26.23 -6.37 -28.26
N LEU A 4 25.90 -5.41 -27.39
CA LEU A 4 26.70 -5.09 -26.18
C LEU A 4 26.45 -6.10 -25.04
N LEU A 5 25.31 -6.78 -25.05
CA LEU A 5 24.87 -7.70 -24.00
C LEU A 5 25.27 -9.16 -24.24
N ALA A 6 25.97 -9.45 -25.34
CA ALA A 6 26.28 -10.82 -25.75
C ALA A 6 27.74 -11.20 -25.43
N GLU A 7 27.91 -12.42 -24.91
CA GLU A 7 29.06 -13.36 -24.77
C GLU A 7 30.53 -12.88 -24.97
N ARG A 8 30.79 -11.90 -25.84
CA ARG A 8 32.13 -11.38 -26.17
C ARG A 8 32.80 -10.56 -25.08
N PHE A 9 32.03 -10.03 -24.12
CA PHE A 9 32.58 -9.26 -22.99
C PHE A 9 32.66 -10.06 -21.68
N GLN A 10 32.40 -11.38 -21.69
CA GLN A 10 32.48 -12.23 -20.49
C GLN A 10 33.85 -12.22 -19.78
N HIS A 11 34.90 -11.78 -20.47
CA HIS A 11 36.26 -11.70 -19.94
C HIS A 11 36.79 -10.26 -19.84
N ALA A 12 35.99 -9.27 -20.18
CA ALA A 12 36.38 -7.86 -20.07
C ALA A 12 36.17 -7.36 -18.64
N ASP A 13 37.00 -6.41 -18.23
CA ASP A 13 36.85 -5.74 -16.94
C ASP A 13 35.48 -5.02 -16.88
N PRO A 14 34.66 -5.27 -15.85
CA PRO A 14 33.35 -4.64 -15.68
C PRO A 14 33.34 -3.12 -15.81
N LEU A 15 34.35 -2.42 -15.27
CA LEU A 15 34.49 -0.96 -15.36
C LEU A 15 34.62 -0.50 -16.80
N VAL A 16 35.41 -1.24 -17.57
CA VAL A 16 35.63 -0.96 -18.99
C VAL A 16 34.35 -1.23 -19.77
N VAL A 17 33.62 -2.29 -19.43
CA VAL A 17 32.32 -2.60 -20.06
C VAL A 17 31.29 -1.52 -19.75
N GLU A 18 31.17 -1.05 -18.51
CA GLU A 18 30.24 0.00 -18.12
C GLU A 18 30.61 1.34 -18.80
N ALA A 19 31.88 1.78 -18.69
CA ALA A 19 32.34 3.02 -19.31
C ALA A 19 32.16 2.99 -20.83
N PHE A 20 32.46 1.86 -21.47
CA PHE A 20 32.21 1.67 -22.90
C PHE A 20 30.71 1.69 -23.22
N THR A 21 29.87 1.06 -22.40
CA THR A 21 28.42 1.03 -22.60
C THR A 21 27.81 2.41 -22.45
N LYS A 22 28.22 3.19 -21.44
CA LYS A 22 27.85 4.60 -21.26
C LYS A 22 28.29 5.44 -22.45
N GLU A 23 29.52 5.27 -22.92
CA GLU A 23 30.02 6.01 -24.09
C GLU A 23 29.29 5.64 -25.39
N VAL A 24 28.99 4.36 -25.61
CA VAL A 24 28.20 3.93 -26.77
C VAL A 24 26.77 4.43 -26.69
N ALA A 25 26.15 4.42 -25.50
CA ALA A 25 24.83 5.00 -25.29
C ALA A 25 24.83 6.51 -25.57
N ARG A 26 25.84 7.22 -25.07
CA ARG A 26 26.08 8.65 -25.34
C ARG A 26 26.18 8.93 -26.84
N LEU A 27 27.00 8.17 -27.56
CA LEU A 27 27.20 8.31 -29.01
C LEU A 27 25.93 7.94 -29.80
N ALA A 28 25.20 6.90 -29.38
CA ALA A 28 23.95 6.49 -30.01
C ALA A 28 22.87 7.56 -29.86
N PHE A 29 22.75 8.15 -28.67
CA PHE A 29 21.86 9.29 -28.40
C PHE A 29 22.25 10.52 -29.25
N GLU A 30 23.54 10.81 -29.39
CA GLU A 30 24.02 11.93 -30.23
C GLU A 30 23.73 11.72 -31.72
N ALA A 31 23.82 10.49 -32.20
CA ALA A 31 23.58 10.14 -33.59
C ALA A 31 22.09 10.18 -33.96
N ASP A 32 21.23 9.57 -33.13
CA ASP A 32 19.78 9.54 -33.32
C ASP A 32 19.06 9.43 -31.97
N PRO A 33 18.76 10.57 -31.32
CA PRO A 33 18.14 10.56 -29.99
C PRO A 33 16.73 9.96 -30.02
N VAL A 34 15.99 10.10 -31.13
CA VAL A 34 14.64 9.55 -31.26
C VAL A 34 14.69 8.03 -31.30
N ALA A 35 15.54 7.46 -32.15
CA ALA A 35 15.70 6.01 -32.25
C ALA A 35 16.23 5.41 -30.93
N PHE A 36 17.13 6.11 -30.24
CA PHE A 36 17.67 5.68 -28.95
C PHE A 36 16.57 5.60 -27.88
N ILE A 37 15.79 6.66 -27.70
CA ILE A 37 14.71 6.68 -26.70
C ILE A 37 13.61 5.68 -27.09
N ALA A 38 13.26 5.57 -28.38
CA ALA A 38 12.32 4.58 -28.86
C ALA A 38 12.75 3.14 -28.52
N ALA A 39 14.03 2.82 -28.66
CA ALA A 39 14.56 1.51 -28.29
C ALA A 39 14.48 1.27 -26.78
N GLY A 40 14.71 2.30 -25.96
CA GLY A 40 14.56 2.25 -24.50
C GLY A 40 13.13 1.99 -24.05
N VAL A 41 12.19 2.82 -24.50
CA VAL A 41 10.75 2.70 -24.17
C VAL A 41 10.19 1.34 -24.59
N ASN A 42 10.50 0.87 -25.81
CA ASN A 42 10.05 -0.45 -26.26
C ASN A 42 10.66 -1.61 -25.45
N SER A 43 11.80 -1.40 -24.80
CA SER A 43 12.42 -2.41 -23.93
C SER A 43 11.79 -2.46 -22.53
N GLU A 44 11.23 -1.35 -22.04
CA GLU A 44 10.45 -1.33 -20.78
C GLU A 44 9.08 -1.99 -20.91
N ALA A 45 8.47 -1.94 -22.09
CA ALA A 45 7.24 -2.67 -22.38
C ALA A 45 7.41 -4.21 -22.25
N ILE A 46 8.66 -4.69 -22.18
CA ILE A 46 8.99 -6.09 -21.88
C ILE A 46 9.26 -6.17 -20.37
N SER A 47 8.21 -6.45 -19.60
CA SER A 47 8.07 -6.31 -18.14
C SER A 47 8.94 -7.22 -17.25
N GLU A 48 10.13 -7.64 -17.67
CA GLU A 48 10.92 -8.69 -17.00
C GLU A 48 12.12 -8.19 -16.17
N ARG A 49 12.20 -6.90 -15.79
CA ARG A 49 13.32 -6.39 -14.96
C ARG A 49 12.89 -5.90 -13.57
N PRO A 50 13.70 -6.21 -12.53
CA PRO A 50 13.41 -5.78 -11.16
C PRO A 50 13.45 -4.25 -11.02
N SER A 51 12.55 -3.74 -10.18
CA SER A 51 12.11 -2.34 -10.04
C SER A 51 13.11 -1.35 -9.42
N GLY A 52 14.42 -1.51 -9.63
CA GLY A 52 15.46 -0.69 -8.99
C GLY A 52 16.47 -0.02 -9.93
N GLU A 53 16.59 -0.47 -11.17
CA GLU A 53 17.48 0.17 -12.15
C GLU A 53 16.69 1.18 -12.97
N LEU A 54 17.07 2.47 -12.93
CA LEU A 54 16.70 3.37 -14.02
C LEU A 54 17.32 2.76 -15.29
N PRO A 55 16.54 2.27 -16.26
CA PRO A 55 17.14 1.67 -17.44
C PRO A 55 18.07 2.69 -18.09
N LEU A 56 19.25 2.24 -18.54
CA LEU A 56 20.36 3.08 -19.04
C LEU A 56 19.92 4.26 -19.93
N TYR A 57 18.85 4.09 -20.71
CA TYR A 57 18.32 5.16 -21.54
C TYR A 57 17.71 6.33 -20.72
N ARG A 58 17.07 6.05 -19.58
CA ARG A 58 16.50 7.03 -18.64
C ARG A 58 17.61 7.81 -17.93
N GLU A 59 18.68 7.14 -17.50
CA GLU A 59 19.89 7.82 -16.95
C GLU A 59 20.49 8.78 -17.98
N GLN A 60 20.69 8.32 -19.22
CA GLN A 60 21.22 9.18 -20.30
C GLN A 60 20.27 10.32 -20.66
N LEU A 61 18.97 10.07 -20.72
CA LEU A 61 17.98 11.11 -20.97
C LEU A 61 17.98 12.16 -19.85
N HIS A 62 18.10 11.71 -18.60
CA HIS A 62 18.22 12.56 -17.42
C HIS A 62 19.50 13.42 -17.47
N GLU A 63 20.67 12.82 -17.67
CA GLU A 63 21.95 13.55 -17.80
C GLU A 63 21.89 14.64 -18.87
N ARG A 64 21.21 14.35 -20.00
CA ARG A 64 21.04 15.33 -21.08
C ARG A 64 19.99 16.38 -20.78
N ALA A 65 18.91 16.04 -20.09
CA ALA A 65 17.96 17.02 -19.59
C ALA A 65 18.64 17.97 -18.58
N VAL A 66 19.56 17.48 -17.74
CA VAL A 66 20.41 18.32 -16.87
C VAL A 66 21.34 19.22 -17.70
N ALA A 67 21.99 18.68 -18.73
CA ALA A 67 22.98 19.42 -19.51
C ALA A 67 22.40 20.47 -20.46
N ASP A 68 21.29 20.15 -21.14
CA ASP A 68 20.66 21.00 -22.17
C ASP A 68 19.14 20.73 -22.23
N PRO A 69 18.39 21.25 -21.25
CA PRO A 69 16.96 20.93 -21.14
C PRO A 69 16.13 21.52 -22.29
N ASP A 70 16.52 22.67 -22.85
CA ASP A 70 15.83 23.27 -23.99
C ASP A 70 15.93 22.38 -25.24
N ARG A 71 17.06 21.71 -25.45
CA ARG A 71 17.22 20.75 -26.54
C ARG A 71 16.34 19.51 -26.36
N ILE A 72 16.24 18.98 -25.14
CA ILE A 72 15.32 17.86 -24.85
C ILE A 72 13.86 18.30 -25.01
N LEU A 73 13.53 19.54 -24.66
CA LEU A 73 12.18 20.08 -24.85
C LEU A 73 11.83 20.21 -26.33
N ALA A 74 12.76 20.73 -27.14
CA ALA A 74 12.61 20.80 -28.59
C ALA A 74 12.47 19.40 -29.21
N LEU A 75 13.26 18.43 -28.72
CA LEU A 75 13.18 17.03 -29.13
C LEU A 75 11.81 16.43 -28.80
N ALA A 76 11.32 16.59 -27.57
CA ALA A 76 10.02 16.08 -27.12
C ALA A 76 8.86 16.62 -27.98
N ARG A 77 8.88 17.93 -28.29
CA ARG A 77 7.86 18.57 -29.15
C ARG A 77 7.87 18.06 -30.59
N GLY A 78 9.02 17.60 -31.09
CA GLY A 78 9.17 17.02 -32.41
C GLY A 78 8.72 15.55 -32.51
N MET A 79 8.42 14.88 -31.40
CA MET A 79 8.08 13.46 -31.38
C MET A 79 6.60 13.21 -31.67
N GLU A 80 6.33 12.33 -32.65
CA GLU A 80 4.99 11.86 -32.99
C GLU A 80 4.46 10.81 -31.99
N ASN A 81 5.35 9.95 -31.47
CA ASN A 81 4.99 8.92 -30.50
C ASN A 81 4.74 9.55 -29.12
N ALA A 82 3.50 9.43 -28.62
CA ALA A 82 3.08 10.04 -27.36
C ALA A 82 3.80 9.47 -26.12
N GLU A 83 4.22 8.21 -26.14
CA GLU A 83 4.89 7.53 -25.02
C GLU A 83 6.33 8.04 -24.87
N ILE A 84 7.09 8.05 -25.97
CA ILE A 84 8.46 8.59 -26.04
C ILE A 84 8.46 10.07 -25.65
N ARG A 85 7.49 10.82 -26.18
CA ARG A 85 7.29 12.23 -25.82
C ARG A 85 6.99 12.40 -24.33
N GLY A 86 6.14 11.55 -23.76
CA GLY A 86 5.82 11.52 -22.34
C GLY A 86 7.06 11.29 -21.46
N ALA A 87 7.92 10.33 -21.84
CA ALA A 87 9.17 10.05 -21.13
C ALA A 87 10.13 11.26 -21.14
N CYS A 88 10.27 11.94 -22.28
CA CYS A 88 11.09 13.16 -22.37
C CYS A 88 10.57 14.28 -21.49
N PHE A 89 9.26 14.52 -21.50
CA PHE A 89 8.66 15.53 -20.64
C PHE A 89 8.80 15.17 -19.15
N LYS A 90 8.66 13.90 -18.79
CA LYS A 90 8.83 13.44 -17.41
C LYS A 90 10.23 13.72 -16.89
N GLU A 91 11.28 13.35 -17.64
CA GLU A 91 12.67 13.62 -17.22
C GLU A 91 12.98 15.11 -17.14
N LEU A 92 12.49 15.91 -18.11
CA LEU A 92 12.62 17.37 -18.04
C LEU A 92 11.94 17.95 -16.80
N ALA A 93 10.74 17.45 -16.49
CA ALA A 93 10.00 17.90 -15.34
C ALA A 93 10.78 17.58 -14.05
N LEU A 94 11.36 16.39 -13.92
CA LEU A 94 12.18 16.04 -12.75
C LEU A 94 13.42 16.93 -12.61
N VAL A 95 14.13 17.25 -13.70
CA VAL A 95 15.31 18.13 -13.67
C VAL A 95 14.96 19.58 -13.31
N TRP A 96 13.84 20.08 -13.85
CA TRP A 96 13.42 21.47 -13.66
C TRP A 96 12.63 21.72 -12.39
N ALA A 97 12.13 20.68 -11.74
CA ALA A 97 11.36 20.80 -10.50
C ALA A 97 12.03 21.73 -9.48
N GLU A 98 13.32 21.52 -9.19
CA GLU A 98 14.05 22.35 -8.22
C GLU A 98 14.70 23.59 -8.86
N SER A 99 15.22 23.45 -10.08
CA SER A 99 16.12 24.44 -10.68
C SER A 99 15.41 25.50 -11.54
N ASN A 100 14.23 25.19 -12.07
CA ASN A 100 13.50 26.04 -13.00
C ASN A 100 11.98 25.76 -12.95
N PRO A 101 11.27 26.22 -11.90
CA PRO A 101 9.83 25.99 -11.73
C PRO A 101 8.99 26.46 -12.93
N ASP A 102 9.40 27.55 -13.58
CA ASP A 102 8.76 28.06 -14.80
C ASP A 102 8.82 27.07 -15.96
N GLY A 103 10.00 26.50 -16.19
CA GLY A 103 10.21 25.45 -17.18
C GLY A 103 9.39 24.21 -16.86
N PHE A 104 9.39 23.80 -15.59
CA PHE A 104 8.62 22.66 -15.09
C PHE A 104 7.12 22.79 -15.40
N PHE A 105 6.49 23.92 -15.05
CA PHE A 105 5.07 24.14 -15.35
C PHE A 105 4.77 24.18 -16.86
N ARG A 106 5.69 24.73 -17.65
CA ARG A 106 5.56 24.72 -19.11
C ARG A 106 5.54 23.30 -19.68
N VAL A 107 6.42 22.43 -19.18
CA VAL A 107 6.48 21.02 -19.58
C VAL A 107 5.20 20.29 -19.18
N ILE A 108 4.73 20.47 -17.95
CA ILE A 108 3.50 19.85 -17.46
C ILE A 108 2.28 20.25 -18.29
N ALA A 109 2.18 21.53 -18.68
CA ALA A 109 1.08 22.01 -19.52
C ALA A 109 1.04 21.35 -20.91
N GLU A 110 2.18 20.84 -21.40
CA GLU A 110 2.31 20.16 -22.68
C GLU A 110 2.18 18.63 -22.58
N MET A 111 2.17 18.07 -21.37
CA MET A 111 2.04 16.62 -21.18
C MET A 111 0.60 16.14 -21.44
N PRO A 112 0.43 15.05 -22.23
CA PRO A 112 -0.89 14.57 -22.61
C PRO A 112 -1.66 13.92 -21.46
N GLN A 113 -0.96 13.40 -20.44
CA GLN A 113 -1.54 12.71 -19.30
C GLN A 113 -0.79 13.10 -18.02
N ALA A 114 -1.55 13.14 -16.93
CA ALA A 114 -1.03 13.30 -15.57
C ALA A 114 -0.27 12.04 -15.14
N ASP A 115 0.90 12.22 -14.54
CA ASP A 115 1.73 11.14 -13.99
C ASP A 115 1.94 11.39 -12.49
N LEU A 116 1.60 10.39 -11.66
CA LEU A 116 1.74 10.46 -10.21
C LEU A 116 3.20 10.53 -9.76
N GLU A 117 4.16 10.01 -10.54
CA GLU A 117 5.59 10.11 -10.21
C GLU A 117 6.08 11.55 -10.19
N LEU A 118 5.40 12.46 -10.89
CA LEU A 118 5.75 13.89 -10.90
C LEU A 118 5.27 14.64 -9.66
N LEU A 119 4.56 13.98 -8.73
CA LEU A 119 4.12 14.61 -7.49
C LEU A 119 5.29 15.15 -6.66
N HIS A 120 6.38 14.40 -6.53
CA HIS A 120 7.59 14.86 -5.84
C HIS A 120 8.21 16.08 -6.53
N GLY A 121 8.25 16.08 -7.86
CA GLY A 121 8.71 17.23 -8.64
C GLY A 121 7.80 18.45 -8.47
N LEU A 122 6.48 18.24 -8.38
CA LEU A 122 5.51 19.30 -8.10
C LEU A 122 5.74 19.91 -6.71
N GLU A 123 5.99 19.08 -5.70
CA GLU A 123 6.31 19.52 -4.34
C GLU A 123 7.63 20.29 -4.28
N ALA A 124 8.66 19.82 -4.97
CA ALA A 124 9.94 20.51 -5.07
C ALA A 124 9.80 21.86 -5.77
N ALA A 125 9.07 21.92 -6.89
CA ALA A 125 8.75 23.17 -7.59
C ALA A 125 7.86 24.11 -6.76
N ALA A 126 7.05 23.54 -5.86
CA ALA A 126 6.21 24.28 -4.92
C ALA A 126 6.98 24.87 -3.75
N ALA A 127 8.18 24.37 -3.44
CA ALA A 127 8.88 24.65 -2.21
C ALA A 127 9.23 26.14 -2.10
N GLY A 128 8.34 26.89 -1.41
CA GLY A 128 8.45 28.33 -1.25
C GLY A 128 7.47 29.18 -2.08
N ASN A 129 6.64 28.58 -2.94
CA ASN A 129 5.75 29.32 -3.84
C ASN A 129 4.43 28.61 -4.17
N GLU A 130 3.73 28.17 -3.12
CA GLU A 130 2.43 27.48 -3.18
C GLU A 130 1.31 28.29 -3.83
N ASP A 131 1.30 29.62 -3.66
CA ASP A 131 0.22 30.46 -4.21
C ASP A 131 0.39 30.63 -5.73
N GLU A 132 1.64 30.70 -6.23
CA GLU A 132 1.91 30.70 -7.66
C GLU A 132 1.49 29.39 -8.34
N LEU A 133 1.62 28.27 -7.63
CA LEU A 133 1.11 26.97 -8.07
C LEU A 133 -0.40 26.98 -8.29
N LEU A 134 -1.11 27.58 -7.35
CA LEU A 134 -2.56 27.72 -7.41
C LEU A 134 -2.99 28.67 -8.51
N ASP A 135 -2.28 29.77 -8.71
CA ASP A 135 -2.52 30.71 -9.80
C ASP A 135 -2.33 30.05 -11.18
N ARG A 136 -1.42 29.08 -11.28
CA ARG A 136 -1.18 28.32 -12.51
C ARG A 136 -2.22 27.25 -12.81
N LEU A 137 -3.10 26.89 -11.88
CA LEU A 137 -4.19 25.90 -12.10
C LEU A 137 -5.08 26.27 -13.29
N GLY A 138 -5.27 27.56 -13.56
CA GLY A 138 -6.06 28.03 -14.70
C GLY A 138 -5.52 27.56 -16.05
N SER A 139 -4.20 27.36 -16.17
CA SER A 139 -3.50 27.09 -17.42
C SER A 139 -3.32 25.61 -17.78
N VAL A 140 -3.66 24.69 -16.87
CA VAL A 140 -3.44 23.24 -17.06
C VAL A 140 -4.76 22.48 -17.22
N SER A 141 -4.71 21.28 -17.81
CA SER A 141 -5.88 20.42 -17.98
C SER A 141 -6.40 19.85 -16.64
N ASP A 142 -7.65 19.38 -16.62
CA ASP A 142 -8.31 18.94 -15.38
C ASP A 142 -7.56 17.83 -14.60
N PRO A 143 -6.96 16.80 -15.24
CA PRO A 143 -6.15 15.82 -14.52
C PRO A 143 -4.95 16.44 -13.79
N TRP A 144 -4.26 17.37 -14.44
CA TRP A 144 -3.13 18.10 -13.86
C TRP A 144 -3.55 19.06 -12.76
N ARG A 145 -4.73 19.70 -12.90
CA ARG A 145 -5.27 20.56 -11.84
C ARG A 145 -5.41 19.81 -10.52
N ARG A 146 -5.86 18.55 -10.57
CA ARG A 146 -6.01 17.76 -9.34
C ARG A 146 -4.66 17.37 -8.72
N LEU A 147 -3.68 16.97 -9.54
CA LEU A 147 -2.32 16.70 -9.04
C LEU A 147 -1.65 17.96 -8.47
N LEU A 148 -1.79 19.10 -9.13
CA LEU A 148 -1.27 20.39 -8.65
C LEU A 148 -1.95 20.81 -7.34
N LYS A 149 -3.27 20.64 -7.23
CA LYS A 149 -4.00 20.84 -5.98
C LYS A 149 -3.52 19.90 -4.88
N ALA A 150 -3.25 18.65 -5.21
CA ALA A 150 -2.70 17.67 -4.28
C ALA A 150 -1.29 18.08 -3.81
N ALA A 151 -0.38 18.43 -4.71
CA ALA A 151 0.97 18.90 -4.36
C ALA A 151 0.95 20.19 -3.53
N ALA A 152 0.13 21.17 -3.93
CA ALA A 152 -0.04 22.42 -3.17
C ALA A 152 -0.57 22.16 -1.76
N MET A 153 -1.48 21.18 -1.61
CA MET A 153 -1.97 20.74 -0.31
C MET A 153 -0.85 20.14 0.55
N VAL A 154 0.02 19.29 -0.02
CA VAL A 154 1.16 18.70 0.70
C VAL A 154 2.09 19.79 1.23
N VAL A 155 2.44 20.75 0.37
CA VAL A 155 3.36 21.83 0.72
C VAL A 155 2.76 22.76 1.77
N LYS A 156 1.47 23.11 1.65
CA LYS A 156 0.74 23.85 2.68
C LYS A 156 0.69 23.06 3.99
N ALA A 157 0.48 21.76 3.91
CA ALA A 157 0.37 20.88 5.08
C ALA A 157 1.69 20.78 5.87
N GLU A 158 2.83 20.74 5.18
CA GLU A 158 4.15 20.73 5.82
C GLU A 158 4.45 22.05 6.56
N LYS A 159 3.98 23.19 6.04
CA LYS A 159 4.15 24.51 6.69
C LYS A 159 3.16 24.73 7.82
N ASN A 160 1.87 24.52 7.55
CA ASN A 160 0.79 24.70 8.50
C ASN A 160 -0.40 23.78 8.13
N PRO A 161 -0.60 22.68 8.88
CA PRO A 161 -1.70 21.75 8.65
C PRO A 161 -3.10 22.42 8.69
N LEU A 162 -3.27 23.49 9.47
CA LEU A 162 -4.54 24.23 9.54
C LEU A 162 -4.83 25.01 8.26
N ASP A 163 -3.83 25.67 7.71
CA ASP A 163 -3.99 26.44 6.47
C ASP A 163 -4.27 25.51 5.29
N ALA A 164 -3.60 24.36 5.24
CA ALA A 164 -3.85 23.31 4.25
C ALA A 164 -5.29 22.78 4.34
N LEU A 165 -5.79 22.56 5.56
CA LEU A 165 -7.14 22.08 5.79
C LEU A 165 -8.18 23.11 5.40
N ASN A 166 -8.01 24.37 5.81
CA ASN A 166 -8.87 25.49 5.43
C ASN A 166 -8.93 25.61 3.91
N TRP A 167 -7.76 25.66 3.26
CA TRP A 167 -7.65 25.72 1.81
C TRP A 167 -8.35 24.54 1.12
N LEU A 168 -8.18 23.32 1.63
CA LEU A 168 -8.83 22.12 1.09
C LEU A 168 -10.36 22.22 1.21
N THR A 169 -10.90 22.74 2.32
CA THR A 169 -12.36 22.93 2.48
C THR A 169 -12.96 23.99 1.56
N GLU A 170 -12.12 24.86 1.00
CA GLU A 170 -12.52 25.86 0.01
C GLU A 170 -12.52 25.30 -1.42
N GLN A 171 -11.89 24.14 -1.66
CA GLN A 171 -11.86 23.53 -2.99
C GLN A 171 -13.18 22.83 -3.33
N GLU A 172 -13.72 23.10 -4.52
CA GLU A 172 -14.93 22.42 -5.05
C GLU A 172 -14.74 20.90 -5.22
N ASP A 173 -13.49 20.44 -5.44
CA ASP A 173 -13.13 19.03 -5.67
C ASP A 173 -12.19 18.51 -4.57
N ALA A 174 -12.49 18.85 -3.31
CA ALA A 174 -11.70 18.39 -2.16
C ALA A 174 -11.56 16.85 -2.13
N ASP A 175 -12.60 16.13 -2.55
CA ASP A 175 -12.62 14.66 -2.56
C ASP A 175 -11.65 14.06 -3.57
N GLY A 176 -11.61 14.62 -4.78
CA GLY A 176 -10.68 14.18 -5.82
C GLY A 176 -9.22 14.40 -5.38
N VAL A 177 -8.95 15.52 -4.70
CA VAL A 177 -7.61 15.83 -4.16
C VAL A 177 -7.21 14.80 -3.10
N ILE A 178 -8.06 14.52 -2.11
CA ILE A 178 -7.75 13.53 -1.06
C ILE A 178 -7.59 12.13 -1.65
N SER A 179 -8.43 11.74 -2.61
CA SER A 179 -8.34 10.43 -3.25
C SER A 179 -7.02 10.25 -4.00
N LEU A 180 -6.51 11.31 -4.65
CA LEU A 180 -5.20 11.26 -5.33
C LEU A 180 -4.05 11.19 -4.34
N LEU A 181 -4.11 11.95 -3.24
CA LEU A 181 -3.10 11.87 -2.19
C LEU A 181 -3.01 10.47 -1.57
N TYR A 182 -4.12 9.73 -1.53
CA TYR A 182 -4.11 8.33 -1.11
C TYR A 182 -3.57 7.38 -2.18
N GLN A 183 -3.90 7.62 -3.45
CA GLN A 183 -3.44 6.79 -4.57
C GLN A 183 -1.96 6.98 -4.89
N ALA A 184 -1.37 8.13 -4.56
CA ALA A 184 0.03 8.44 -4.80
C ALA A 184 1.02 7.53 -4.05
N ASP A 185 0.53 6.55 -3.29
CA ASP A 185 1.28 5.64 -2.43
C ASP A 185 2.06 6.37 -1.32
N ALA A 186 2.23 5.68 -0.19
CA ALA A 186 2.98 6.18 0.95
C ALA A 186 4.43 6.54 0.58
N THR A 187 4.97 5.95 -0.49
CA THR A 187 6.32 6.18 -1.01
C THR A 187 6.51 7.57 -1.61
N ALA A 188 5.55 8.12 -2.35
CA ALA A 188 5.62 9.48 -2.90
C ALA A 188 5.49 10.58 -1.83
N TRP A 189 5.00 10.25 -0.63
CA TRP A 189 4.94 11.18 0.51
C TRP A 189 6.15 11.08 1.43
N GLY A 190 7.23 10.39 1.06
CA GLY A 190 8.35 10.14 1.96
C GLY A 190 7.99 9.23 3.15
N GLY A 191 6.98 8.37 2.96
CA GLY A 191 6.54 7.34 3.90
C GLY A 191 5.12 7.56 4.44
N ARG A 192 4.49 6.44 4.83
CA ARG A 192 3.20 6.35 5.54
C ARG A 192 3.17 7.26 6.78
N GLU A 193 4.33 7.45 7.40
CA GLU A 193 4.51 8.27 8.59
C GLU A 193 4.21 9.76 8.36
N LYS A 194 4.58 10.35 7.21
CA LYS A 194 4.28 11.75 6.89
C LYS A 194 2.78 11.95 6.68
N MET A 195 2.10 11.02 6.01
CA MET A 195 0.65 11.02 5.87
C MET A 195 -0.04 10.86 7.23
N GLU A 196 0.42 9.93 8.07
CA GLU A 196 -0.12 9.77 9.42
C GLU A 196 0.11 11.01 10.30
N ARG A 197 1.28 11.65 10.20
CA ARG A 197 1.55 12.94 10.87
C ARG A 197 0.62 14.04 10.38
N PHE A 198 0.43 14.17 9.07
CA PHE A 198 -0.52 15.12 8.51
C PHE A 198 -1.95 14.88 9.00
N LEU A 199 -2.44 13.64 8.88
CA LEU A 199 -3.78 13.27 9.33
C LEU A 199 -3.93 13.47 10.84
N GLY A 200 -2.90 13.15 11.63
CA GLY A 200 -2.84 13.43 13.06
C GLY A 200 -2.89 14.92 13.39
N SER A 201 -2.18 15.75 12.63
CA SER A 201 -2.24 17.21 12.73
C SER A 201 -3.60 17.76 12.30
N VAL A 202 -4.21 17.23 11.25
CA VAL A 202 -5.58 17.59 10.86
C VAL A 202 -6.54 17.26 11.99
N VAL A 203 -6.47 16.06 12.57
CA VAL A 203 -7.31 15.69 13.71
C VAL A 203 -7.09 16.63 14.89
N SER A 204 -5.85 16.98 15.25
CA SER A 204 -5.59 17.89 16.38
C SER A 204 -6.12 19.31 16.12
N VAL A 205 -5.98 19.79 14.90
CA VAL A 205 -6.36 21.13 14.44
C VAL A 205 -7.86 21.29 14.21
N THR A 206 -8.61 20.21 13.96
CA THR A 206 -10.07 20.31 13.84
C THR A 206 -10.72 21.02 15.03
N GLU A 207 -10.11 21.01 16.23
CA GLU A 207 -10.56 21.78 17.41
C GLU A 207 -10.62 23.31 17.21
N GLN A 208 -9.92 23.84 16.20
CA GLN A 208 -9.74 25.27 15.93
C GLN A 208 -10.53 25.76 14.70
N LEU A 209 -11.23 24.87 14.00
CA LEU A 209 -11.97 25.22 12.78
C LEU A 209 -13.25 26.02 13.10
N PRO A 210 -13.60 27.04 12.29
CA PRO A 210 -14.88 27.72 12.40
C PRO A 210 -16.07 26.77 12.18
N ASP A 211 -17.15 27.01 12.92
CA ASP A 211 -18.41 26.29 12.78
C ASP A 211 -18.88 26.30 11.30
N GLY A 212 -18.98 25.11 10.68
CA GLY A 212 -19.42 24.93 9.29
C GLY A 212 -18.34 24.43 8.31
N ALA A 213 -17.05 24.56 8.61
CA ALA A 213 -15.98 24.01 7.76
C ALA A 213 -16.06 22.47 7.63
N LEU A 214 -16.46 21.80 8.71
CA LEU A 214 -16.60 20.36 8.80
C LEU A 214 -17.81 19.80 8.05
N GLY A 215 -18.88 20.58 7.90
CA GLY A 215 -20.08 20.16 7.15
C GLY A 215 -19.80 19.93 5.66
N LYS A 216 -18.77 20.61 5.11
CA LYS A 216 -18.30 20.41 3.74
C LYS A 216 -17.43 19.15 3.58
N MET A 217 -16.99 18.54 4.69
CA MET A 217 -16.06 17.40 4.72
C MET A 217 -16.74 16.05 4.97
N SER A 218 -18.01 15.87 4.57
CA SER A 218 -18.77 14.61 4.80
C SER A 218 -18.08 13.34 4.26
N ASN A 219 -17.21 13.50 3.26
CA ASN A 219 -16.39 12.45 2.66
C ASN A 219 -15.08 12.16 3.41
N PHE A 220 -14.57 13.13 4.17
CA PHE A 220 -13.41 12.95 5.03
C PHE A 220 -13.67 11.81 6.04
N GLY A 221 -14.82 11.84 6.73
CA GLY A 221 -15.24 10.72 7.61
C GLY A 221 -15.49 9.38 6.89
N ARG A 222 -15.71 9.36 5.57
CA ARG A 222 -15.82 8.11 4.79
C ARG A 222 -14.45 7.51 4.44
N LEU A 223 -13.45 8.35 4.15
CA LEU A 223 -12.07 7.93 3.94
C LEU A 223 -11.45 7.34 5.21
N PHE A 224 -11.71 7.94 6.38
CA PHE A 224 -11.19 7.43 7.66
C PHE A 224 -11.79 6.10 8.12
N ARG A 225 -13.01 5.76 7.69
CA ARG A 225 -13.61 4.43 7.94
C ARG A 225 -12.79 3.27 7.36
N ARG A 226 -11.88 3.54 6.42
CA ARG A 226 -10.97 2.53 5.86
C ARG A 226 -9.72 2.29 6.72
N MET A 227 -9.52 3.03 7.81
CA MET A 227 -8.31 2.99 8.64
C MET A 227 -8.65 2.49 10.06
N GLU A 228 -8.34 1.22 10.37
CA GLU A 228 -8.69 0.55 11.64
C GLU A 228 -7.69 0.80 12.79
N THR A 229 -6.62 1.57 12.58
CA THR A 229 -5.48 1.65 13.50
C THR A 229 -5.48 2.83 14.48
N TYR A 230 -6.59 3.56 14.62
CA TYR A 230 -6.66 4.72 15.53
C TYR A 230 -7.28 4.39 16.88
N SER A 231 -6.94 5.19 17.91
CA SER A 231 -7.52 5.05 19.24
C SER A 231 -9.04 5.32 19.22
N PRO A 232 -9.83 4.69 20.11
CA PRO A 232 -11.27 4.93 20.22
C PRO A 232 -11.64 6.42 20.34
N GLU A 233 -10.78 7.20 20.99
CA GLU A 233 -10.91 8.65 21.14
C GLU A 233 -10.87 9.40 19.80
N VAL A 234 -9.94 9.03 18.91
CA VAL A 234 -9.84 9.62 17.56
C VAL A 234 -11.08 9.25 16.75
N CYS A 235 -11.51 7.98 16.79
CA CYS A 235 -12.71 7.51 16.09
C CYS A 235 -13.98 8.26 16.55
N ILE A 236 -14.17 8.43 17.86
CA ILE A 236 -15.31 9.16 18.44
C ILE A 236 -15.28 10.63 18.01
N ARG A 237 -14.11 11.27 18.07
CA ARG A 237 -13.92 12.67 17.68
C ARG A 237 -14.30 12.90 16.21
N MET A 238 -13.92 11.99 15.32
CA MET A 238 -14.23 12.09 13.90
C MET A 238 -15.70 11.83 13.58
N ASP A 239 -16.35 10.93 14.30
CA ASP A 239 -17.79 10.69 14.16
C ASP A 239 -18.62 11.89 14.65
N LEU A 240 -18.21 12.57 15.72
CA LEU A 240 -18.87 13.80 16.20
C LEU A 240 -18.73 14.96 15.19
N VAL A 241 -17.55 15.11 14.61
CA VAL A 241 -17.28 16.05 13.51
C VAL A 241 -18.17 15.78 12.29
N ARG A 242 -18.36 14.51 11.92
CA ARG A 242 -19.24 14.09 10.80
C ARG A 242 -20.70 14.48 11.03
N LEU A 243 -21.14 14.55 12.27
CA LEU A 243 -22.51 14.95 12.64
C LEU A 243 -22.73 16.47 12.59
N GLY A 244 -21.72 17.25 12.19
CA GLY A 244 -21.82 18.71 12.13
C GLY A 244 -21.78 19.38 13.50
N ILE A 245 -21.38 18.66 14.55
CA ILE A 245 -21.18 19.21 15.89
C ILE A 245 -19.88 20.02 15.85
N PRO A 246 -19.91 21.33 16.13
CA PRO A 246 -18.72 22.16 16.02
C PRO A 246 -17.65 21.76 17.03
N PRO A 247 -16.36 21.96 16.75
CA PRO A 247 -15.26 21.49 17.60
C PRO A 247 -15.15 22.20 18.95
N THR A 248 -15.59 23.46 19.02
CA THR A 248 -15.66 24.28 20.23
C THR A 248 -16.75 23.78 21.17
N GLU A 249 -17.91 23.37 20.62
CA GLU A 249 -18.88 22.57 21.35
C GLU A 249 -18.29 21.19 21.63
N ALA A 250 -17.71 20.47 20.66
CA ALA A 250 -17.09 19.17 20.84
C ALA A 250 -16.01 19.15 21.93
N GLY A 251 -15.35 20.28 22.25
CA GLY A 251 -14.42 20.50 23.36
C GLY A 251 -15.09 20.67 24.73
N HIS A 252 -16.25 21.35 24.81
CA HIS A 252 -17.10 21.34 26.01
C HIS A 252 -17.77 19.99 26.22
N TRP A 253 -18.21 19.37 25.14
CA TRP A 253 -18.63 17.99 25.08
C TRP A 253 -17.42 17.04 25.27
N LYS A 254 -16.17 17.45 25.09
CA LYS A 254 -14.98 16.61 25.32
C LYS A 254 -14.81 16.36 26.80
N ILE A 255 -14.89 17.40 27.64
CA ILE A 255 -14.70 17.21 29.08
C ILE A 255 -15.91 16.50 29.66
N SER A 256 -17.14 16.92 29.33
CA SER A 256 -18.32 16.21 29.84
C SER A 256 -18.48 14.86 29.16
N LEU A 257 -18.76 14.79 27.86
CA LEU A 257 -18.96 13.53 27.13
C LEU A 257 -17.72 12.62 27.22
N VAL A 258 -16.44 12.99 27.09
CA VAL A 258 -15.33 12.00 27.27
C VAL A 258 -15.13 11.57 28.74
N GLN A 259 -15.37 12.43 29.75
CA GLN A 259 -15.38 11.97 31.15
C GLN A 259 -16.64 11.17 31.51
N THR A 260 -17.74 11.35 30.78
CA THR A 260 -19.00 10.62 30.97
C THR A 260 -19.09 9.36 30.08
N LEU A 261 -18.36 9.33 28.96
CA LEU A 261 -18.21 8.21 28.04
C LEU A 261 -16.98 7.34 28.38
N SER A 262 -16.05 7.86 29.17
CA SER A 262 -15.31 7.05 30.15
C SER A 262 -16.38 6.28 30.93
N LEU A 263 -16.24 4.96 31.05
CA LEU A 263 -17.25 4.05 31.57
C LEU A 263 -17.65 4.29 33.05
N GLU A 264 -17.26 5.42 33.62
CA GLU A 264 -17.33 5.78 35.04
C GLU A 264 -18.68 6.38 35.47
N GLU A 265 -19.41 7.14 34.62
CA GLU A 265 -20.70 7.78 35.01
C GLU A 265 -21.86 7.65 33.99
N PRO A 266 -22.45 6.46 33.84
CA PRO A 266 -23.50 6.19 32.86
C PRO A 266 -24.80 6.98 33.03
N ALA A 267 -25.09 7.40 34.27
CA ALA A 267 -26.29 8.18 34.59
C ALA A 267 -26.23 9.59 33.98
N ALA A 268 -25.04 10.19 33.93
CA ALA A 268 -24.85 11.48 33.31
C ALA A 268 -24.94 11.41 31.77
N VAL A 269 -24.55 10.28 31.13
CA VAL A 269 -24.76 10.09 29.68
C VAL A 269 -26.25 10.01 29.36
N ALA A 270 -27.01 9.26 30.17
CA ALA A 270 -28.45 9.13 29.99
C ALA A 270 -29.16 10.47 30.14
N ASP A 271 -28.71 11.30 31.09
CA ASP A 271 -29.22 12.65 31.30
C ASP A 271 -28.96 13.56 30.08
N VAL A 272 -27.73 13.55 29.55
CA VAL A 272 -27.37 14.27 28.31
C VAL A 272 -28.19 13.78 27.11
N TYR A 273 -28.39 12.47 26.98
CA TYR A 273 -29.18 11.88 25.90
C TYR A 273 -30.65 12.32 25.94
N GLN A 274 -31.23 12.41 27.14
CA GLN A 274 -32.64 12.80 27.33
C GLN A 274 -32.88 14.29 27.25
N HIS A 275 -32.04 15.08 27.91
CA HIS A 275 -32.34 16.47 28.22
C HIS A 275 -31.66 17.47 27.29
N GLU A 276 -30.70 17.04 26.47
CA GLU A 276 -30.09 17.95 25.49
C GLU A 276 -30.98 18.12 24.25
N LEU A 277 -31.91 19.07 24.37
CA LEU A 277 -32.92 19.44 23.36
C LEU A 277 -32.32 19.89 22.02
N ARG A 278 -31.01 20.14 21.96
CA ARG A 278 -30.31 20.59 20.75
C ARG A 278 -29.96 19.46 19.78
N LEU A 279 -29.92 18.21 20.24
CA LEU A 279 -29.60 17.08 19.38
C LEU A 279 -30.85 16.52 18.69
N GLY A 280 -30.80 16.47 17.36
CA GLY A 280 -31.78 15.73 16.58
C GLY A 280 -31.75 14.24 16.90
N LEU A 281 -32.75 13.52 16.41
CA LEU A 281 -32.88 12.08 16.65
C LEU A 281 -31.70 11.30 16.05
N ASN A 282 -31.16 11.73 14.91
CA ASN A 282 -30.09 11.03 14.22
C ASN A 282 -28.74 11.18 14.94
N GLU A 283 -28.45 12.36 15.46
CA GLU A 283 -27.24 12.67 16.22
C GLU A 283 -27.22 11.86 17.52
N ARG A 284 -28.36 11.81 18.23
CA ARG A 284 -28.52 10.95 19.42
C ARG A 284 -28.31 9.47 19.07
N ARG A 285 -28.84 9.00 17.95
CA ARG A 285 -28.65 7.60 17.52
C ARG A 285 -27.18 7.27 17.24
N GLU A 286 -26.44 8.17 16.60
CA GLU A 286 -25.03 7.96 16.27
C GLU A 286 -24.13 8.04 17.51
N ILE A 287 -24.37 8.97 18.44
CA ILE A 287 -23.66 9.00 19.73
C ILE A 287 -23.84 7.69 20.48
N ALA A 288 -25.08 7.20 20.56
CA ALA A 288 -25.36 5.92 21.20
C ALA A 288 -24.69 4.74 20.47
N ARG A 289 -24.60 4.75 19.13
CA ARG A 289 -23.84 3.74 18.36
C ARG A 289 -22.33 3.79 18.60
N CYS A 290 -21.74 4.97 18.73
CA CYS A 290 -20.33 5.09 19.14
C CYS A 290 -20.12 4.46 20.52
N TRP A 291 -21.05 4.68 21.44
CA TRP A 291 -20.96 4.08 22.78
C TRP A 291 -21.13 2.57 22.80
N ILE A 292 -22.11 2.06 22.05
CA ILE A 292 -22.30 0.62 21.87
C ILE A 292 -21.01 -0.03 21.34
N ARG A 293 -20.31 0.63 20.40
CA ARG A 293 -19.03 0.14 19.86
C ARG A 293 -17.90 0.19 20.89
N ALA A 294 -17.75 1.30 21.62
CA ALA A 294 -16.74 1.45 22.67
C ALA A 294 -16.96 0.45 23.82
N ALA A 295 -18.20 0.31 24.30
CA ALA A 295 -18.58 -0.66 25.32
C ALA A 295 -18.35 -2.11 24.86
N ALA A 296 -18.59 -2.43 23.58
CA ALA A 296 -18.27 -3.73 23.01
C ALA A 296 -16.75 -3.99 22.94
N GLN A 297 -15.96 -2.97 22.60
CA GLN A 297 -14.49 -3.07 22.55
C GLN A 297 -13.88 -3.29 23.94
N GLU A 298 -14.36 -2.56 24.95
CA GLU A 298 -13.93 -2.66 26.34
C GLU A 298 -14.63 -3.79 27.13
N ARG A 299 -15.57 -4.51 26.49
CA ARG A 299 -16.40 -5.56 27.09
C ARG A 299 -17.16 -5.12 28.36
N VAL A 300 -17.64 -3.88 28.39
CA VAL A 300 -18.41 -3.34 29.52
C VAL A 300 -19.90 -3.33 29.20
N ALA A 301 -20.73 -3.71 30.18
CA ALA A 301 -22.18 -3.73 30.01
C ALA A 301 -22.74 -2.32 29.84
N ILE A 302 -23.72 -2.17 28.95
CA ILE A 302 -24.43 -0.90 28.75
C ILE A 302 -25.43 -0.73 29.90
N PRO A 303 -25.38 0.35 30.68
CA PRO A 303 -26.24 0.49 31.85
C PRO A 303 -27.71 0.67 31.49
N GLN A 304 -28.60 0.07 32.28
CA GLN A 304 -30.04 0.04 31.99
C GLN A 304 -30.64 1.45 31.85
N SER A 305 -30.16 2.38 32.68
CA SER A 305 -30.55 3.80 32.61
C SER A 305 -30.27 4.42 31.25
N LEU A 306 -29.27 3.95 30.50
CA LEU A 306 -28.99 4.43 29.14
C LEU A 306 -29.89 3.75 28.10
N LEU A 307 -30.15 2.45 28.25
CA LEU A 307 -31.06 1.70 27.37
C LEU A 307 -32.49 2.23 27.43
N ASP A 308 -32.92 2.67 28.62
CA ASP A 308 -34.26 3.21 28.84
C ASP A 308 -34.49 4.54 28.13
N VAL A 309 -33.42 5.25 27.80
CA VAL A 309 -33.50 6.56 27.14
C VAL A 309 -33.23 6.48 25.64
N MET A 310 -32.58 5.42 25.16
CA MET A 310 -32.29 5.20 23.75
C MET A 310 -33.57 5.07 22.90
N ASP A 311 -33.54 5.64 21.70
CA ASP A 311 -34.54 5.36 20.67
C ASP A 311 -34.67 3.83 20.43
N PRO A 312 -35.88 3.30 20.17
CA PRO A 312 -36.11 1.85 20.04
C PRO A 312 -35.18 1.13 19.07
N THR A 313 -34.74 1.79 18.00
CA THR A 313 -33.84 1.21 17.00
C THR A 313 -32.45 0.97 17.58
N VAL A 314 -31.91 1.97 18.28
CA VAL A 314 -30.57 1.91 18.85
C VAL A 314 -30.57 1.14 20.17
N ARG A 315 -31.67 1.18 20.93
CA ARG A 315 -31.91 0.28 22.05
C ARG A 315 -31.85 -1.18 21.61
N LYS A 316 -32.51 -1.54 20.50
CA LYS A 316 -32.44 -2.91 19.97
C LYS A 316 -31.02 -3.30 19.55
N GLU A 317 -30.25 -2.37 18.98
CA GLU A 317 -28.84 -2.58 18.63
C GLU A 317 -27.96 -2.76 19.88
N ALA A 318 -28.16 -1.93 20.91
CA ALA A 318 -27.49 -2.01 22.20
C ALA A 318 -27.83 -3.30 22.95
N GLU A 319 -29.11 -3.66 23.01
CA GLU A 319 -29.59 -4.91 23.60
C GLU A 319 -29.01 -6.12 22.86
N MET A 320 -28.92 -6.07 21.52
CA MET A 320 -28.27 -7.13 20.74
C MET A 320 -26.78 -7.27 21.08
N GLN A 321 -26.06 -6.15 21.27
CA GLN A 321 -24.66 -6.19 21.68
C GLN A 321 -24.48 -6.63 23.14
N MET A 322 -25.35 -6.19 24.05
CA MET A 322 -25.34 -6.69 25.43
C MET A 322 -25.68 -8.17 25.52
N GLU A 323 -26.62 -8.65 24.71
CA GLU A 323 -26.96 -10.06 24.65
C GLU A 323 -25.77 -10.89 24.13
N ARG A 324 -25.03 -10.34 23.16
CA ARG A 324 -23.73 -10.89 22.74
C ARG A 324 -22.65 -10.86 23.83
N LEU A 325 -22.74 -9.97 24.82
CA LEU A 325 -21.83 -9.90 25.97
C LEU A 325 -22.26 -10.83 27.12
N LYS A 326 -23.57 -11.02 27.36
CA LYS A 326 -24.15 -11.88 28.42
C LYS A 326 -24.11 -13.35 28.07
N HIS A 327 -24.41 -13.63 26.81
CA HIS A 327 -24.08 -14.86 26.15
C HIS A 327 -22.89 -14.51 25.28
N PRO A 328 -21.67 -14.33 25.85
CA PRO A 328 -20.49 -14.35 25.02
C PRO A 328 -20.66 -15.64 24.26
N LYS A 329 -20.92 -15.53 22.94
CA LYS A 329 -21.03 -16.69 22.04
C LYS A 329 -19.95 -17.63 22.53
N PRO A 330 -20.28 -18.80 23.12
CA PRO A 330 -19.40 -19.50 24.06
C PRO A 330 -18.13 -19.79 23.34
N ALA A 331 -17.09 -18.94 23.47
CA ALA A 331 -16.22 -18.53 22.35
C ALA A 331 -16.52 -19.42 21.18
N VAL A 332 -17.58 -19.14 20.39
CA VAL A 332 -17.93 -20.06 19.28
C VAL A 332 -16.59 -20.19 18.62
N SER A 333 -15.97 -21.38 18.72
CA SER A 333 -14.64 -21.59 18.19
C SER A 333 -14.77 -20.95 16.84
N PRO A 334 -14.05 -19.84 16.54
CA PRO A 334 -14.18 -19.20 15.24
C PRO A 334 -14.16 -20.38 14.30
N PRO A 335 -15.22 -20.61 13.47
CA PRO A 335 -15.38 -21.88 12.79
C PRO A 335 -14.02 -22.17 12.26
N THR A 336 -13.50 -23.31 12.69
CA THR A 336 -12.05 -23.48 12.76
C THR A 336 -11.52 -23.21 11.36
N ILE A 337 -10.28 -22.76 11.19
CA ILE A 337 -9.83 -22.35 9.85
C ILE A 337 -10.19 -23.45 8.82
N ALA A 338 -10.13 -24.72 9.26
CA ALA A 338 -10.77 -25.88 8.68
C ALA A 338 -12.27 -25.72 8.31
N GLU A 339 -13.19 -25.54 9.27
CA GLU A 339 -14.63 -25.35 9.02
C GLU A 339 -14.96 -24.15 8.11
N GLN A 340 -14.20 -23.04 8.18
CA GLN A 340 -14.40 -21.91 7.25
C GLN A 340 -13.97 -22.24 5.82
N LEU A 341 -12.90 -23.02 5.68
CA LEU A 341 -12.42 -23.50 4.39
C LEU A 341 -13.29 -24.64 3.83
N ASP A 342 -13.89 -25.48 4.69
CA ASP A 342 -14.82 -26.54 4.31
C ASP A 342 -16.21 -26.00 3.94
N ALA A 343 -16.75 -25.05 4.72
CA ALA A 343 -18.04 -24.42 4.41
C ALA A 343 -18.01 -23.66 3.07
N SER A 344 -16.83 -23.24 2.63
CA SER A 344 -16.60 -22.62 1.32
C SER A 344 -16.27 -23.63 0.21
N ALA A 345 -15.98 -24.89 0.53
CA ALA A 345 -15.69 -25.94 -0.43
C ALA A 345 -16.92 -26.46 -1.20
N GLY A 346 -18.11 -26.36 -0.59
CA GLY A 346 -19.35 -26.90 -1.15
C GLY A 346 -20.15 -25.97 -2.08
N ASP A 347 -19.77 -24.69 -2.22
CA ASP A 347 -20.56 -23.70 -2.97
C ASP A 347 -19.72 -23.07 -4.11
N SER A 348 -19.69 -23.74 -5.26
CA SER A 348 -18.88 -23.38 -6.44
C SER A 348 -19.31 -22.09 -7.15
N ASP A 349 -20.50 -21.57 -6.84
CA ASP A 349 -21.16 -20.54 -7.66
C ASP A 349 -21.04 -19.12 -7.06
N SER A 350 -20.44 -18.96 -5.87
CA SER A 350 -20.26 -17.65 -5.24
C SER A 350 -18.88 -17.03 -5.56
N TYR A 351 -18.75 -16.47 -6.76
CA TYR A 351 -17.63 -15.59 -7.13
C TYR A 351 -17.74 -14.26 -6.36
N GLY A 352 -17.31 -14.24 -5.09
CA GLY A 352 -17.36 -12.99 -4.31
C GLY A 352 -16.95 -13.04 -2.84
N PHE A 353 -16.34 -14.12 -2.34
CA PHE A 353 -15.86 -14.17 -0.96
C PHE A 353 -14.39 -13.71 -0.87
N SER A 354 -14.18 -12.45 -0.46
CA SER A 354 -12.95 -12.08 0.24
C SER A 354 -12.95 -12.78 1.60
N PHE A 355 -11.83 -13.38 2.03
CA PHE A 355 -11.68 -13.84 3.41
C PHE A 355 -12.19 -12.77 4.38
N PRO A 356 -12.98 -13.12 5.42
CA PRO A 356 -13.39 -12.15 6.42
C PRO A 356 -12.14 -11.46 6.98
N ARG A 357 -12.09 -10.12 6.92
CA ARG A 357 -10.98 -9.32 7.49
C ARG A 357 -10.70 -9.65 8.97
N ASP A 358 -11.65 -10.28 9.65
CA ASP A 358 -11.52 -10.81 11.01
C ASP A 358 -10.40 -11.87 11.18
N LEU A 359 -9.90 -12.49 10.11
CA LEU A 359 -8.73 -13.39 10.12
C LEU A 359 -7.38 -12.66 10.19
N MET A 360 -7.35 -11.32 10.10
CA MET A 360 -6.14 -10.52 10.32
C MET A 360 -5.82 -10.31 11.81
N ARG A 361 -6.64 -10.85 12.72
CA ARG A 361 -6.27 -10.98 14.13
C ARG A 361 -5.18 -12.06 14.28
N PRO A 362 -4.26 -11.96 15.25
CA PRO A 362 -3.33 -13.03 15.53
C PRO A 362 -4.12 -14.32 15.79
N VAL A 363 -3.96 -15.28 14.88
CA VAL A 363 -4.53 -16.62 14.98
C VAL A 363 -3.88 -17.29 16.20
N SER A 364 -4.68 -17.89 17.08
CA SER A 364 -4.11 -18.64 18.20
C SER A 364 -3.32 -19.83 17.66
N GLU A 365 -2.25 -20.23 18.37
CA GLU A 365 -1.45 -21.40 18.02
C GLU A 365 -2.32 -22.65 17.79
N ALA A 366 -3.29 -22.90 18.68
CA ALA A 366 -4.24 -23.99 18.53
C ALA A 366 -5.12 -23.92 17.26
N ALA A 367 -5.53 -22.72 16.84
CA ALA A 367 -6.31 -22.57 15.61
C ALA A 367 -5.43 -22.74 14.36
N MET A 368 -4.14 -22.40 14.45
CA MET A 368 -3.17 -22.66 13.40
C MET A 368 -2.89 -24.16 13.26
N ASP A 369 -2.69 -24.87 14.37
CA ASP A 369 -2.49 -26.32 14.38
C ASP A 369 -3.68 -27.05 13.74
N GLU A 370 -4.89 -26.62 14.07
CA GLU A 370 -6.09 -27.18 13.46
C GLU A 370 -6.18 -26.89 11.95
N ALA A 371 -5.82 -25.68 11.52
CA ALA A 371 -5.77 -25.32 10.10
C ALA A 371 -4.78 -26.19 9.32
N VAL A 372 -3.60 -26.41 9.91
CA VAL A 372 -2.53 -27.22 9.34
C VAL A 372 -2.96 -28.69 9.23
N ASN A 373 -3.56 -29.23 10.30
CA ASN A 373 -4.08 -30.61 10.29
C ASN A 373 -5.17 -30.80 9.24
N TRP A 374 -6.11 -29.84 9.13
CA TRP A 374 -7.12 -29.87 8.08
C TRP A 374 -6.52 -29.86 6.67
N ALA A 375 -5.50 -29.02 6.43
CA ALA A 375 -4.84 -28.96 5.12
C ALA A 375 -4.17 -30.29 4.77
N HIS A 376 -3.63 -31.01 5.77
CA HIS A 376 -3.09 -32.36 5.60
C HIS A 376 -4.16 -33.42 5.33
N ASP A 377 -5.36 -33.26 5.90
CA ASP A 377 -6.47 -34.20 5.76
C ASP A 377 -7.29 -34.01 4.47
N LEU A 378 -6.98 -32.99 3.65
CA LEU A 378 -7.63 -32.77 2.36
C LEU A 378 -7.41 -33.94 1.40
N SER A 379 -8.52 -34.49 0.88
CA SER A 379 -8.48 -35.53 -0.15
C SER A 379 -8.04 -34.98 -1.50
N ASP A 380 -7.50 -35.84 -2.38
CA ASP A 380 -7.08 -35.44 -3.73
C ASP A 380 -8.21 -34.74 -4.52
N GLU A 381 -9.47 -35.12 -4.28
CA GLU A 381 -10.65 -34.50 -4.90
C GLU A 381 -10.95 -33.09 -4.36
N GLN A 382 -10.56 -32.77 -3.13
CA GLN A 382 -10.80 -31.46 -2.51
C GLN A 382 -9.75 -30.42 -2.92
N ILE A 383 -8.49 -30.85 -3.12
CA ILE A 383 -7.34 -29.98 -3.41
C ILE A 383 -7.60 -28.99 -4.56
N PRO A 384 -8.15 -29.38 -5.74
CA PRO A 384 -8.38 -28.43 -6.83
C PRO A 384 -9.23 -27.21 -6.44
N SER A 385 -10.29 -27.44 -5.67
CA SER A 385 -11.20 -26.37 -5.25
C SER A 385 -10.54 -25.41 -4.24
N VAL A 386 -9.79 -25.98 -3.28
CA VAL A 386 -9.09 -25.20 -2.26
C VAL A 386 -7.96 -24.40 -2.92
N TYR A 387 -7.16 -25.05 -3.75
CA TYR A 387 -6.09 -24.42 -4.53
C TYR A 387 -6.59 -23.24 -5.36
N GLN A 388 -7.65 -23.42 -6.16
CA GLN A 388 -8.22 -22.35 -6.97
C GLN A 388 -8.65 -21.16 -6.11
N ARG A 389 -9.26 -21.42 -4.94
CA ARG A 389 -9.60 -20.33 -4.01
C ARG A 389 -8.35 -19.63 -3.49
N LEU A 390 -7.33 -20.35 -3.04
CA LEU A 390 -6.09 -19.73 -2.53
C LEU A 390 -5.43 -18.80 -3.56
N VAL A 391 -5.40 -19.21 -4.82
CA VAL A 391 -4.88 -18.38 -5.92
C VAL A 391 -5.70 -17.10 -6.10
N HIS A 392 -7.03 -17.16 -5.95
CA HIS A 392 -7.92 -16.01 -6.18
C HIS A 392 -8.10 -15.09 -4.97
N THR A 393 -8.09 -15.61 -3.74
CA THR A 393 -8.47 -14.84 -2.54
C THR A 393 -7.29 -14.19 -1.83
N GLY A 394 -6.06 -14.56 -2.17
CA GLY A 394 -4.86 -14.15 -1.43
C GLY A 394 -4.60 -15.01 -0.18
N SER A 395 -3.38 -14.88 0.34
CA SER A 395 -2.69 -15.88 1.14
C SER A 395 -3.40 -16.24 2.46
N PRO A 396 -3.82 -17.51 2.65
CA PRO A 396 -4.16 -18.03 3.97
C PRO A 396 -2.88 -18.03 4.83
N PRO A 397 -2.92 -18.46 6.11
CA PRO A 397 -1.70 -18.63 6.88
C PRO A 397 -0.64 -19.41 6.07
N PRO A 398 0.61 -18.94 6.04
CA PRO A 398 1.62 -19.47 5.12
C PRO A 398 1.77 -21.00 5.22
N GLN A 399 1.63 -21.57 6.41
CA GLN A 399 1.69 -23.01 6.65
C GLN A 399 0.59 -23.79 5.93
N VAL A 400 -0.63 -23.26 5.87
CA VAL A 400 -1.77 -23.87 5.15
C VAL A 400 -1.56 -23.76 3.65
N ALA A 401 -1.13 -22.58 3.18
CA ALA A 401 -0.80 -22.37 1.78
C ALA A 401 0.25 -23.39 1.31
N ASP A 402 1.28 -23.61 2.11
CA ASP A 402 2.40 -24.48 1.77
C ASP A 402 1.94 -25.92 1.53
N ILE A 403 1.06 -26.43 2.38
CA ILE A 403 0.52 -27.80 2.26
C ILE A 403 -0.36 -27.92 1.02
N VAL A 404 -1.27 -26.98 0.79
CA VAL A 404 -2.19 -27.02 -0.36
C VAL A 404 -1.43 -26.88 -1.68
N PHE A 405 -0.44 -25.97 -1.76
CA PHE A 405 0.36 -25.79 -2.97
C PHE A 405 1.25 -27.01 -3.26
N ALA A 406 1.89 -27.60 -2.23
CA ALA A 406 2.67 -28.82 -2.42
C ALA A 406 1.81 -29.95 -3.01
N ARG A 407 0.61 -30.16 -2.47
CA ARG A 407 -0.36 -31.16 -2.96
C ARG A 407 -0.89 -30.82 -4.37
N ALA A 408 -1.12 -29.54 -4.67
CA ALA A 408 -1.53 -29.11 -6.01
C ALA A 408 -0.47 -29.39 -7.08
N ILE A 409 0.82 -29.26 -6.74
CA ILE A 409 1.94 -29.61 -7.62
C ILE A 409 1.99 -31.12 -7.86
N GLU A 410 1.86 -31.93 -6.81
CA GLU A 410 1.82 -33.40 -6.93
C GLU A 410 0.70 -33.87 -7.86
N LEU A 411 -0.45 -33.21 -7.80
CA LEU A 411 -1.62 -33.50 -8.64
C LEU A 411 -1.54 -32.88 -10.05
N GLY A 412 -0.48 -32.11 -10.36
CA GLY A 412 -0.32 -31.45 -11.66
C GLY A 412 -1.37 -30.36 -11.94
N LEU A 413 -1.90 -29.73 -10.89
CA LEU A 413 -2.96 -28.72 -11.00
C LEU A 413 -2.43 -27.30 -11.21
N MET A 414 -1.15 -27.09 -10.91
CA MET A 414 -0.52 -25.77 -10.91
C MET A 414 -0.14 -25.36 -12.33
N SER A 415 -0.63 -24.22 -12.80
CA SER A 415 -0.21 -23.67 -14.10
C SER A 415 1.19 -23.06 -14.02
N ASP A 416 1.85 -22.87 -15.16
CA ASP A 416 3.16 -22.19 -15.20
C ASP A 416 3.11 -20.79 -14.57
N LYS A 417 1.99 -20.07 -14.74
CA LYS A 417 1.76 -18.76 -14.14
C LYS A 417 1.69 -18.88 -12.61
N ASP A 418 0.91 -19.83 -12.10
CA ASP A 418 0.75 -20.00 -10.65
C ASP A 418 2.05 -20.42 -9.98
N MET A 419 2.89 -21.20 -10.68
CA MET A 419 4.24 -21.53 -10.21
C MET A 419 5.14 -20.29 -10.08
N ILE A 420 5.03 -19.34 -11.01
CA ILE A 420 5.76 -18.06 -10.95
C ILE A 420 5.27 -17.25 -9.74
N ASP A 421 3.96 -17.05 -9.62
CA ASP A 421 3.35 -16.27 -8.54
C ASP A 421 3.67 -16.89 -7.16
N TRP A 422 3.75 -18.22 -7.06
CA TRP A 422 4.19 -18.93 -5.86
C TRP A 422 5.69 -18.75 -5.59
N THR A 423 6.54 -18.79 -6.62
CA THR A 423 7.99 -18.58 -6.48
C THR A 423 8.29 -17.17 -5.98
N ASP A 424 7.54 -16.17 -6.44
CA ASP A 424 7.65 -14.78 -5.98
C ASP A 424 7.21 -14.65 -4.52
N GLN A 425 6.11 -15.30 -4.13
CA GLN A 425 5.68 -15.35 -2.73
C GLN A 425 6.74 -15.97 -1.82
N MET A 426 7.35 -17.08 -2.22
CA MET A 426 8.44 -17.71 -1.47
C MET A 426 9.66 -16.80 -1.37
N SER A 427 10.01 -16.11 -2.45
CA SER A 427 11.11 -15.14 -2.47
C SER A 427 10.85 -13.97 -1.51
N ASN A 428 9.62 -13.48 -1.45
CA ASN A 428 9.21 -12.44 -0.50
C ASN A 428 9.23 -12.92 0.96
N ARG A 429 8.82 -14.17 1.23
CA ARG A 429 8.93 -14.75 2.57
C ARG A 429 10.38 -14.91 3.02
N ALA A 430 11.26 -15.29 2.10
CA ALA A 430 12.68 -15.48 2.37
C ALA A 430 13.37 -14.21 2.89
N TRP A 431 12.90 -13.03 2.48
CA TRP A 431 13.38 -11.75 3.03
C TRP A 431 13.09 -11.58 4.52
N SER A 432 11.93 -12.07 4.99
CA SER A 432 11.49 -11.90 6.37
C SER A 432 11.94 -13.03 7.29
N ASN A 433 11.92 -14.26 6.77
CA ASN A 433 12.30 -15.46 7.51
C ASN A 433 12.79 -16.54 6.54
N PRO A 434 14.10 -16.52 6.18
CA PRO A 434 14.65 -17.47 5.23
C PRO A 434 14.68 -18.90 5.80
N ALA A 435 14.77 -19.08 7.12
CA ALA A 435 14.78 -20.40 7.76
C ALA A 435 13.45 -21.14 7.60
N ASP A 436 12.33 -20.47 7.93
CA ASP A 436 11.00 -21.06 7.77
C ASP A 436 10.69 -21.34 6.30
N THR A 437 11.08 -20.43 5.41
CA THR A 437 10.89 -20.58 3.95
C THR A 437 11.67 -21.77 3.41
N ALA A 438 12.91 -21.95 3.86
CA ALA A 438 13.74 -23.07 3.48
C ALA A 438 13.19 -24.42 3.97
N GLN A 439 12.62 -24.46 5.18
CA GLN A 439 11.96 -25.65 5.68
C GLN A 439 10.72 -25.99 4.85
N ALA A 440 9.94 -24.98 4.44
CA ALA A 440 8.79 -25.18 3.57
C ALA A 440 9.20 -25.81 2.22
N LEU A 441 10.30 -25.35 1.61
CA LEU A 441 10.80 -25.86 0.32
C LEU A 441 11.14 -27.37 0.31
N ASN A 442 11.38 -27.98 1.46
CA ASN A 442 11.64 -29.43 1.55
C ASN A 442 10.42 -30.29 1.21
N GLY A 443 9.20 -29.75 1.36
CA GLY A 443 7.96 -30.45 1.04
C GLY A 443 7.58 -30.41 -0.44
N TYR A 444 8.29 -29.64 -1.26
CA TYR A 444 7.93 -29.43 -2.66
C TYR A 444 8.62 -30.44 -3.59
N PRO A 445 7.94 -30.92 -4.65
CA PRO A 445 8.55 -31.78 -5.64
C PRO A 445 9.76 -31.13 -6.33
N MET A 446 10.77 -31.94 -6.65
CA MET A 446 11.92 -31.48 -7.44
C MET A 446 11.47 -30.98 -8.81
N GLY A 447 11.96 -29.81 -9.21
CA GLY A 447 11.57 -29.18 -10.47
C GLY A 447 12.16 -27.79 -10.63
N ARG A 448 11.97 -27.19 -11.81
CA ARG A 448 12.54 -25.87 -12.14
C ARG A 448 12.11 -24.79 -11.14
N ALA A 449 10.83 -24.73 -10.79
CA ALA A 449 10.32 -23.71 -9.88
C ALA A 449 10.84 -23.87 -8.45
N ARG A 450 10.87 -25.11 -7.92
CA ARG A 450 11.51 -25.39 -6.62
C ARG A 450 12.98 -24.98 -6.64
N ASN A 451 13.71 -25.29 -7.71
CA ASN A 451 15.11 -24.91 -7.84
C ASN A 451 15.27 -23.38 -7.88
N GLN A 452 14.40 -22.66 -8.58
CA GLN A 452 14.43 -21.19 -8.61
C GLN A 452 14.12 -20.59 -7.23
N ALA A 453 13.10 -21.08 -6.54
CA ALA A 453 12.80 -20.66 -5.17
C ALA A 453 13.96 -20.96 -4.21
N LEU A 454 14.59 -22.13 -4.35
CA LEU A 454 15.76 -22.54 -3.57
C LEU A 454 16.95 -21.59 -3.80
N GLN A 455 17.22 -21.21 -5.05
CA GLN A 455 18.26 -20.23 -5.39
C GLN A 455 17.97 -18.87 -4.73
N ASN A 456 16.72 -18.40 -4.80
CA ASN A 456 16.32 -17.13 -4.21
C ASN A 456 16.46 -17.15 -2.68
N VAL A 457 16.00 -18.21 -2.02
CA VAL A 457 16.16 -18.37 -0.56
C VAL A 457 17.63 -18.42 -0.17
N ALA A 458 18.46 -19.19 -0.90
CA ALA A 458 19.88 -19.29 -0.63
C ALA A 458 20.59 -17.94 -0.73
N LEU A 459 20.31 -17.17 -1.79
CA LEU A 459 20.88 -15.85 -2.01
C LEU A 459 20.46 -14.87 -0.90
N ARG A 460 19.15 -14.76 -0.62
CA ARG A 460 18.63 -13.85 0.42
C ARG A 460 19.12 -14.20 1.81
N TRP A 461 19.17 -15.50 2.13
CA TRP A 461 19.70 -15.91 3.42
C TRP A 461 21.18 -15.60 3.52
N HIS A 462 21.97 -15.82 2.46
CA HIS A 462 23.38 -15.47 2.46
C HIS A 462 23.61 -13.97 2.66
N GLU A 463 22.85 -13.10 1.99
CA GLU A 463 22.93 -11.64 2.15
C GLU A 463 22.70 -11.19 3.60
N HIS A 464 21.81 -11.86 4.34
CA HIS A 464 21.44 -11.46 5.72
C HIS A 464 22.20 -12.20 6.83
N ASP A 465 22.42 -13.50 6.66
CA ASP A 465 23.10 -14.39 7.62
C ASP A 465 23.87 -15.49 6.88
N PRO A 466 25.11 -15.19 6.43
CA PRO A 466 25.96 -16.15 5.72
C PRO A 466 26.20 -17.44 6.51
N ARG A 467 26.24 -17.38 7.85
CA ARG A 467 26.47 -18.54 8.71
C ARG A 467 25.24 -19.44 8.78
N GLY A 468 24.06 -18.84 8.95
CA GLY A 468 22.78 -19.55 8.90
C GLY A 468 22.57 -20.24 7.56
N ALA A 469 22.83 -19.54 6.45
CA ALA A 469 22.76 -20.10 5.10
C ALA A 469 23.73 -21.30 4.93
N ALA A 470 24.96 -21.20 5.41
CA ALA A 470 25.94 -22.29 5.33
C ALA A 470 25.53 -23.52 6.16
N LEU A 471 24.97 -23.32 7.36
CA LEU A 471 24.46 -24.41 8.19
C LEU A 471 23.26 -25.09 7.52
N TRP A 472 22.34 -24.32 6.97
CA TRP A 472 21.19 -24.83 6.23
C TRP A 472 21.60 -25.63 4.98
N MET A 473 22.54 -25.11 4.17
CA MET A 473 23.07 -25.84 3.02
C MET A 473 23.70 -27.20 3.40
N GLY A 474 24.26 -27.31 4.60
CA GLY A 474 24.76 -28.59 5.14
C GLY A 474 23.67 -29.63 5.42
N GLN A 475 22.41 -29.21 5.51
CA GLN A 475 21.24 -30.09 5.73
C GLN A 475 20.56 -30.50 4.42
N LEU A 476 20.86 -29.81 3.32
CA LEU A 476 20.29 -30.10 2.01
C LEU A 476 20.85 -31.40 1.41
N SER A 477 20.04 -32.03 0.54
CA SER A 477 20.52 -33.08 -0.36
C SER A 477 21.67 -32.56 -1.23
N GLU A 478 22.48 -33.44 -1.79
CA GLU A 478 23.63 -33.01 -2.61
C GLU A 478 23.19 -32.16 -3.81
N ASP A 479 22.10 -32.56 -4.48
CA ASP A 479 21.55 -31.83 -5.63
C ASP A 479 21.05 -30.44 -5.23
N ASP A 480 20.31 -30.33 -4.11
CA ASP A 480 19.80 -29.05 -3.60
C ASP A 480 20.93 -28.15 -3.11
N ARG A 481 21.94 -28.73 -2.47
CA ARG A 481 23.12 -28.00 -2.01
C ARG A 481 23.86 -27.39 -3.19
N GLN A 482 24.00 -28.12 -4.30
CA GLN A 482 24.63 -27.58 -5.51
C GLN A 482 23.84 -26.39 -6.06
N VAL A 483 22.51 -26.50 -6.15
CA VAL A 483 21.63 -25.41 -6.63
C VAL A 483 21.76 -24.16 -5.74
N ALA A 484 21.78 -24.33 -4.42
CA ALA A 484 21.95 -23.23 -3.46
C ALA A 484 23.36 -22.62 -3.54
N ALA A 485 24.41 -23.45 -3.62
CA ALA A 485 25.79 -22.99 -3.73
C ALA A 485 26.03 -22.20 -5.03
N ASP A 486 25.48 -22.66 -6.15
CA ASP A 486 25.57 -21.96 -7.44
C ASP A 486 24.92 -20.57 -7.38
N ALA A 487 23.80 -20.44 -6.65
CA ALA A 487 23.13 -19.14 -6.47
C ALA A 487 24.00 -18.15 -5.70
N ILE A 488 24.58 -18.60 -4.58
CA ILE A 488 25.45 -17.78 -3.74
C ILE A 488 26.71 -17.36 -4.51
N GLN A 489 27.37 -18.30 -5.20
CA GLN A 489 28.56 -17.99 -5.99
C GLN A 489 28.31 -16.96 -7.08
N ARG A 490 27.13 -17.01 -7.74
CA ARG A 490 26.72 -15.99 -8.70
C ARG A 490 26.49 -14.65 -8.01
N GLY A 491 25.79 -14.63 -6.87
CA GLY A 491 25.57 -13.42 -6.06
C GLY A 491 26.89 -12.73 -5.68
N GLU A 492 27.82 -13.47 -5.09
CA GLU A 492 29.15 -12.94 -4.71
C GLU A 492 29.96 -12.44 -5.92
N ALA A 493 29.80 -13.07 -7.09
CA ALA A 493 30.45 -12.61 -8.31
C ALA A 493 29.91 -11.24 -8.77
N TRP A 494 28.59 -11.03 -8.63
CA TRP A 494 27.96 -9.73 -8.89
C TRP A 494 28.39 -8.66 -7.88
N GLU A 495 28.47 -8.99 -6.58
CA GLU A 495 28.93 -8.05 -5.55
C GLU A 495 30.38 -7.62 -5.79
N ARG A 496 31.29 -8.57 -6.04
CA ARG A 496 32.69 -8.27 -6.39
C ARG A 496 32.82 -7.42 -7.64
N GLN A 497 31.92 -7.61 -8.59
CA GLN A 497 31.84 -6.77 -9.78
C GLN A 497 31.40 -5.36 -9.41
N SER A 498 30.39 -5.19 -8.55
CA SER A 498 29.86 -3.87 -8.14
C SER A 498 30.82 -3.03 -7.27
N GLU A 499 31.61 -3.65 -6.39
CA GLU A 499 32.58 -2.94 -5.54
C GLU A 499 33.81 -2.41 -6.32
N GLY A 500 33.99 -2.87 -7.55
CA GLY A 500 35.06 -2.39 -8.44
C GLY A 500 34.77 -1.01 -9.06
N HIS A 501 33.52 -0.54 -9.01
CA HIS A 501 33.05 0.74 -9.55
C HIS A 501 32.98 1.81 -8.46
#